data_AF-A0A562I4Z2-F1
#
_entry.id   AF-A0A562I4Z2-F1
#
_cell.length_a   1.000
_cell.length_b   1.000
_cell.length_c   1.000
_cell.angle_alpha   90.00
_cell.angle_beta   90.00
_cell.angle_gamma   90.00
#
_symmetry.space_group_name_H-M   'P 1'
#
loop_
_entity.id
_entity.type
_entity.pdbx_description
1 polymer ?
#
loop_
_entity_poly.entity_id
_entity_poly.type
_entity_poly.pdbx_seq_one_letter_code
_entity_poly.pdbx_strand_id
1 'polypeptide(L)'
;MPAARPDGLGALVAGTVGPPAVALGAAAVALVAVAAVPGRPWQGPAAVLAALAVAVLLLRHVVRRLGGVTGDVLGAAVEVVTTLVYLGLVASR
;
A
#
# COMPACT_ATOMS: atom_id res chain seq x y z
N MET A 1 -15.96 -8.76 -20.62
CA MET A 1 -15.03 -7.71 -21.08
C MET A 1 -14.23 -7.23 -19.87
N PRO A 2 -12.89 -7.15 -19.93
CA PRO A 2 -12.09 -6.58 -18.84
C PRO A 2 -12.49 -5.13 -18.57
N ALA A 3 -12.61 -4.75 -17.29
CA ALA A 3 -12.93 -3.38 -16.91
C ALA A 3 -11.69 -2.47 -16.98
N ALA A 4 -10.50 -3.03 -16.72
CA ALA A 4 -9.24 -2.34 -16.89
C ALA A 4 -8.79 -2.33 -18.37
N ARG A 5 -8.36 -1.17 -18.87
CA ARG A 5 -7.73 -1.05 -20.21
C ARG A 5 -6.27 -1.50 -20.12
N PRO A 6 -5.75 -2.29 -21.10
CA PRO A 6 -4.37 -2.79 -21.09
C PRO A 6 -3.31 -1.68 -21.00
N ASP A 7 -3.55 -0.55 -21.66
CA ASP A 7 -2.59 0.57 -21.78
C ASP A 7 -2.97 1.79 -20.92
N GLY A 8 -3.75 1.59 -19.86
CA GLY A 8 -4.14 2.67 -18.95
C GLY A 8 -2.94 3.21 -18.14
N LEU A 9 -3.04 4.47 -17.67
CA LEU A 9 -2.00 5.10 -16.84
C LEU A 9 -1.57 4.23 -15.64
N GLY A 10 -2.50 3.50 -15.01
CA GLY A 10 -2.18 2.59 -13.90
C GLY A 10 -1.26 1.44 -14.30
N ALA A 11 -1.39 0.92 -15.52
CA ALA A 11 -0.50 -0.11 -16.04
C ALA A 11 0.90 0.43 -16.33
N LEU A 12 1.00 1.66 -16.86
CA LEU A 12 2.29 2.33 -17.09
C LEU A 12 3.04 2.57 -15.77
N VAL A 13 2.35 3.09 -14.75
CA VAL A 13 2.95 3.35 -13.42
C VAL A 13 3.36 2.05 -12.74
N ALA A 14 2.54 1.00 -12.80
CA ALA A 14 2.91 -0.31 -12.24
C ALA A 14 4.14 -0.91 -12.96
N GLY A 15 4.30 -0.64 -14.25
CA GLY A 15 5.42 -1.11 -15.06
C GLY A 15 6.76 -0.41 -14.79
N THR A 16 6.77 0.78 -14.17
CA THR A 16 8.02 1.52 -13.88
C THR A 16 8.65 1.13 -12.55
N VAL A 17 7.90 0.51 -11.64
CA VAL A 17 8.36 0.21 -10.28
C VAL A 17 8.72 -1.26 -10.14
N GLY A 18 10.02 -1.56 -10.12
CA GLY A 18 10.52 -2.92 -9.93
C GLY A 18 10.34 -3.44 -8.48
N PRO A 19 10.27 -4.77 -8.28
CA PRO A 19 10.17 -5.38 -6.94
C PRO A 19 11.23 -4.88 -5.92
N PRO A 20 12.51 -4.65 -6.30
CA PRO A 20 13.50 -4.12 -5.37
C PRO A 20 13.14 -2.73 -4.84
N ALA A 21 12.61 -1.84 -5.70
CA ALA A 21 12.22 -0.49 -5.29
C ALA A 21 11.04 -0.54 -4.30
N VAL A 22 10.07 -1.42 -4.53
CA VAL A 22 8.95 -1.65 -3.60
C VAL A 22 9.46 -2.15 -2.24
N ALA A 23 10.36 -3.15 -2.25
CA ALA A 23 10.89 -3.73 -1.03
C ALA A 23 11.72 -2.72 -0.22
N LEU A 24 12.60 -1.96 -0.88
CA LEU A 24 13.42 -0.93 -0.24
C LEU A 24 12.58 0.22 0.29
N GLY A 25 11.58 0.67 -0.48
CA GLY A 25 10.64 1.70 -0.04
C GLY A 25 9.83 1.27 1.19
N ALA A 26 9.29 0.05 1.18
CA ALA A 26 8.57 -0.50 2.33
C ALA A 26 9.47 -0.63 3.57
N ALA A 27 10.71 -1.09 3.40
CA ALA A 27 11.67 -1.20 4.50
C ALA A 27 12.04 0.19 5.07
N ALA A 28 12.27 1.18 4.22
CA ALA A 28 12.58 2.55 4.65
C ALA A 28 11.41 3.17 5.43
N VAL A 29 10.17 3.01 4.95
CA VAL A 29 8.98 3.51 5.65
C VAL A 29 8.81 2.80 7.00
N ALA A 30 8.98 1.47 7.05
CA ALA A 30 8.91 0.72 8.31
C ALA A 30 9.98 1.17 9.31
N LEU A 31 11.21 1.44 8.86
CA LEU A 31 12.30 1.93 9.70
C LEU A 31 11.99 3.31 10.30
N VAL A 32 11.51 4.24 9.48
CA VAL A 32 11.11 5.58 9.95
C VAL A 32 9.95 5.49 10.94
N ALA A 33 9.01 4.57 10.73
CA ALA A 33 7.84 4.39 11.58
C ALA A 33 8.19 3.90 13.01
N VAL A 34 9.40 3.39 13.26
CA VAL A 34 9.85 3.00 14.62
C VAL A 34 9.71 4.15 15.61
N ALA A 35 9.98 5.38 15.19
CA ALA A 35 9.90 6.55 16.05
C ALA A 35 8.49 7.16 16.14
N ALA A 36 7.49 6.59 15.47
CA ALA A 36 6.16 7.21 15.33
C ALA A 36 5.33 7.19 16.62
N VAL A 37 5.58 6.24 17.53
CA VAL A 37 4.86 6.14 18.81
C VAL A 37 5.86 6.07 19.97
N PRO A 38 5.95 7.13 20.80
CA PRO A 38 6.82 7.13 21.97
C PRO A 38 6.56 5.94 22.89
N GLY A 39 7.62 5.25 23.31
CA GLY A 39 7.53 4.07 24.19
C GLY A 39 7.06 2.78 23.52
N ARG A 40 6.68 2.79 22.24
CA ARG A 40 6.18 1.62 21.50
C ARG A 40 6.80 1.52 20.09
N PRO A 41 8.10 1.20 19.98
CA PRO A 41 8.83 1.21 18.71
C PRO A 41 8.31 0.20 17.67
N TRP A 42 7.59 -0.82 18.12
CA TRP A 42 7.01 -1.85 17.26
C TRP A 42 5.71 -1.42 16.58
N GLN A 43 5.00 -0.42 17.12
CA GLN A 43 3.64 -0.11 16.69
C GLN A 43 3.60 0.50 15.29
N GLY A 44 4.48 1.46 15.01
CA GLY A 44 4.55 2.06 13.67
C GLY A 44 4.90 1.05 12.58
N PRO A 45 5.98 0.25 12.72
CA PRO A 45 6.29 -0.81 11.77
C PRO A 45 5.14 -1.81 11.61
N ALA A 46 4.48 -2.22 12.70
CA ALA A 46 3.35 -3.13 12.64
C ALA A 46 2.15 -2.53 11.86
N ALA A 47 1.84 -1.24 12.06
CA ALA A 47 0.79 -0.54 11.33
C ALA A 47 1.09 -0.47 9.82
N VAL A 48 2.34 -0.16 9.45
CA VAL A 48 2.79 -0.14 8.05
C VAL A 48 2.65 -1.52 7.41
N LEU A 49 3.15 -2.58 8.07
CA LEU A 49 3.08 -3.94 7.55
C LEU A 49 1.63 -4.43 7.39
N ALA A 50 0.77 -4.13 8.37
CA ALA A 50 -0.65 -4.46 8.30
C ALA A 50 -1.34 -3.74 7.14
N ALA A 51 -1.08 -2.44 6.95
CA ALA A 51 -1.64 -1.66 5.85
C ALA A 51 -1.18 -2.17 4.48
N LEU A 52 0.12 -2.51 4.34
CA LEU A 52 0.65 -3.11 3.11
C LEU A 52 0.02 -4.47 2.81
N ALA A 53 -0.21 -5.31 3.83
CA ALA A 53 -0.87 -6.60 3.65
C ALA A 53 -2.31 -6.42 3.13
N VAL A 54 -3.07 -5.47 3.69
CA VAL A 54 -4.41 -5.14 3.20
C VAL A 54 -4.38 -4.62 1.76
N ALA A 55 -3.44 -3.73 1.42
CA ALA A 55 -3.27 -3.23 0.07
C ALA A 55 -2.98 -4.35 -0.94
N VAL A 56 -2.08 -5.28 -0.60
CA VAL A 56 -1.77 -6.44 -1.46
C VAL A 56 -3.00 -7.31 -1.67
N LEU A 57 -3.78 -7.58 -0.61
CA LEU A 57 -5.01 -8.38 -0.73
C LEU A 57 -6.07 -7.69 -1.58
N LEU A 58 -6.25 -6.38 -1.38
CA LEU A 58 -7.18 -5.56 -2.17
C LEU A 58 -6.76 -5.55 -3.64
N LEU A 59 -5.49 -5.24 -3.93
CA LEU A 59 -4.96 -5.23 -5.30
C LEU A 59 -5.10 -6.60 -5.95
N ARG A 60 -4.77 -7.69 -5.27
CA ARG A 60 -4.99 -9.05 -5.78
C ARG A 60 -6.47 -9.33 -6.08
N HIS A 61 -7.38 -8.89 -5.21
CA HIS A 61 -8.81 -9.04 -5.45
C HIS A 61 -9.26 -8.24 -6.67
N VAL A 62 -8.91 -6.96 -6.71
CA VAL A 62 -9.33 -6.01 -7.74
C VAL A 62 -8.73 -6.38 -9.10
N VAL A 63 -7.45 -6.74 -9.18
CA VAL A 63 -6.80 -7.17 -10.43
C VAL A 63 -7.46 -8.45 -10.97
N ARG A 64 -7.73 -9.44 -10.10
CA ARG A 64 -8.44 -10.67 -10.50
C ARG A 64 -9.86 -10.39 -11.00
N ARG A 65 -10.54 -9.37 -10.46
CA ARG A 65 -11.90 -8.99 -10.82
C ARG A 65 -11.98 -8.11 -12.07
N LEU A 66 -11.07 -7.14 -12.20
CA LEU A 66 -11.10 -6.12 -13.25
C LEU A 66 -10.24 -6.46 -14.47
N GLY A 67 -9.32 -7.43 -14.32
CA GLY A 67 -8.40 -7.86 -15.39
C GLY A 67 -7.14 -7.00 -15.52
N GLY A 68 -6.85 -6.12 -14.55
CA GLY A 68 -5.69 -5.22 -14.58
C GLY A 68 -5.74 -4.16 -13.48
N VAL A 69 -4.82 -3.21 -13.53
CA VAL A 69 -4.72 -2.06 -12.60
C VAL A 69 -5.10 -0.77 -13.33
N THR A 70 -5.93 0.07 -12.70
CA THR A 70 -6.29 1.41 -13.18
C THR A 70 -5.77 2.49 -12.22
N GLY A 71 -5.84 3.76 -12.63
CA GLY A 71 -5.48 4.89 -11.77
C GLY A 71 -6.32 4.95 -10.50
N ASP A 72 -7.63 4.72 -10.59
CA ASP A 72 -8.54 4.74 -9.44
C ASP A 72 -8.20 3.66 -8.41
N VAL A 73 -7.75 2.48 -8.87
CA VAL A 73 -7.33 1.38 -7.99
C VAL A 73 -6.06 1.74 -7.23
N LEU A 74 -5.10 2.39 -7.88
CA LEU A 74 -3.90 2.89 -7.22
C LEU A 74 -4.23 4.02 -6.23
N GLY A 75 -5.09 4.95 -6.61
CA GLY A 75 -5.57 6.03 -5.73
C GLY A 75 -6.25 5.48 -4.47
N ALA A 76 -7.20 4.57 -4.63
CA ALA A 76 -7.87 3.90 -3.52
C ALA A 76 -6.90 3.12 -2.63
N ALA A 77 -5.88 2.46 -3.22
CA ALA A 77 -4.86 1.76 -2.44
C ALA A 77 -4.04 2.74 -1.56
N VAL A 78 -3.66 3.89 -2.09
CA VAL A 78 -2.94 4.93 -1.34
C VAL A 78 -3.79 5.46 -0.18
N GLU A 79 -5.07 5.77 -0.44
CA GLU A 79 -6.01 6.22 0.60
C GLU A 79 -6.17 5.17 1.70
N VAL A 80 -6.46 3.91 1.34
CA VAL A 80 -6.63 2.81 2.30
C VAL A 80 -5.38 2.60 3.15
N VAL A 81 -4.19 2.56 2.54
CA VAL A 81 -2.92 2.40 3.28
C VAL A 81 -2.73 3.55 4.24
N THR A 82 -2.92 4.79 3.78
CA THR A 82 -2.74 5.99 4.60
C THR A 82 -3.71 6.00 5.77
N THR A 83 -4.99 5.69 5.54
CA THR A 83 -6.01 5.60 6.59
C THR A 83 -5.66 4.51 7.61
N LEU A 84 -5.26 3.31 7.16
CA LEU A 84 -4.91 2.22 8.08
C LEU A 84 -3.67 2.52 8.92
N VAL A 85 -2.65 3.12 8.32
CA VAL A 85 -1.45 3.56 9.07
C VAL A 85 -1.85 4.62 10.09
N TYR A 86 -2.62 5.64 9.68
CA TYR A 86 -3.06 6.70 10.58
C TYR A 86 -3.86 6.15 11.77
N LEU A 87 -4.83 5.28 11.51
CA LEU A 87 -5.60 4.60 12.55
C LEU A 87 -4.70 3.75 13.45
N GLY A 88 -3.78 2.97 12.87
CA GLY A 88 -2.85 2.14 13.62
C GLY A 88 -1.91 2.93 14.53
N LEU A 89 -1.53 4.15 14.14
CA LEU A 89 -0.70 5.05 14.96
C LEU A 89 -1.50 5.78 16.04
N VAL A 90 -2.78 6.13 15.78
CA VAL A 90 -3.59 6.94 16.72
C VAL A 90 -4.40 6.09 17.70
N ALA A 91 -4.76 4.85 17.35
CA ALA A 91 -5.55 3.94 18.21
C ALA A 91 -4.86 3.54 19.52
N SER A 92 -3.65 4.03 19.77
CA SER A 92 -2.89 3.85 21.00
C SER A 92 -2.99 5.00 21.99
N ARG A 93 -3.82 6.02 21.71
CA ARG A 93 -4.10 7.13 22.62
C ARG A 93 -5.25 6.80 23.56
#